data_AF-A0A8S9MC71-F1
#
_entry.id   AF-A0A8S9MC71-F1
#
_cell.length_a   1.000
_cell.length_b   1.000
_cell.length_c   1.000
_cell.angle_alpha   90.00
_cell.angle_beta   90.00
_cell.angle_gamma   90.00
#
_symmetry.space_group_name_H-M   'P 1'
#
loop_
_entity.id
_entity.type
_entity.pdbx_description
1 polymer ?
#
loop_
_entity_poly.entity_id
_entity_poly.type
_entity_poly.pdbx_seq_one_letter_code
_entity_poly.pdbx_strand_id
1 'polypeptide(L)' 'MEQLKVYDVILEFIPKSEDGCVCKITMIWEKRNDEFPEPSNYMKFVKSMVADMDDHVLKA' A
#
# COMPACT_ATOMS: atom_id res chain seq x y z
N MET A 1 -3.44 11.69 -17.63
CA MET A 1 -4.84 11.56 -17.20
C MET A 1 -4.86 10.79 -15.90
N GLU A 2 -5.46 11.34 -14.86
CA GLU A 2 -5.63 10.66 -13.57
C GLU A 2 -6.70 9.56 -13.74
N GLN A 3 -6.32 8.29 -13.55
CA GLN A 3 -7.16 7.11 -13.82
C GLN A 3 -8.25 6.91 -12.74
N LEU A 4 -7.99 7.42 -11.54
CA LEU A 4 -8.87 7.29 -10.37
C LEU A 4 -9.37 8.66 -9.94
N LYS A 5 -10.61 8.70 -9.42
CA LYS A 5 -11.20 9.87 -8.78
C LYS A 5 -10.73 9.99 -7.33
N VAL A 6 -10.64 8.84 -6.65
CA VAL A 6 -10.11 8.69 -5.29
C VAL A 6 -9.01 7.63 -5.34
N TYR A 7 -7.90 7.92 -4.67
CA TYR A 7 -6.85 6.95 -4.39
C TYR A 7 -6.22 7.29 -3.05
N ASP A 8 -6.54 6.50 -2.03
CA ASP A 8 -5.98 6.63 -0.69
C ASP A 8 -5.35 5.31 -0.26
N VAL A 9 -4.21 5.41 0.42
CA VAL A 9 -3.50 4.26 1.00
C VAL A 9 -3.31 4.52 2.47
N ILE A 10 -3.80 3.59 3.29
CA ILE A 10 -3.63 3.61 4.74
C ILE A 10 -2.68 2.46 5.10
N LEU A 11 -1.56 2.80 5.73
CA LEU A 11 -0.60 1.86 6.28
C LEU A 11 -0.76 1.85 7.80
N GLU A 12 -1.20 0.73 8.35
CA GLU A 12 -1.37 0.54 9.78
C GLU A 12 -0.36 -0.51 10.27
N PHE A 13 0.61 -0.08 11.08
CA PHE A 13 1.63 -0.96 11.65
C PHE A 13 1.18 -1.43 13.03
N ILE A 14 0.92 -2.73 13.15
CA ILE A 14 0.38 -3.37 14.35
C ILE A 14 1.49 -4.19 15.01
N PRO A 15 2.01 -3.81 16.19
CA PRO A 15 3.01 -4.60 16.90
C PRO A 15 2.51 -6.02 17.21
N LYS A 16 3.38 -7.02 17.02
CA LYS A 16 3.12 -8.42 17.37
C LYS A 16 4.06 -8.95 18.44
N SER A 17 5.24 -8.36 18.54
CA SER A 17 6.28 -8.65 19.52
C SER A 17 7.14 -7.40 19.73
N GLU A 18 8.10 -7.44 20.65
CA GLU A 18 9.06 -6.33 20.85
C GLU A 18 9.81 -6.00 19.56
N ASP A 19 10.22 -7.01 18.79
CA ASP A 19 11.02 -6.83 17.57
C ASP A 19 10.23 -7.02 16.27
N GLY A 20 8.90 -6.98 16.30
CA GLY A 20 8.09 -7.37 15.15
C GLY A 20 6.74 -6.67 15.06
N CYS A 21 6.35 -6.32 13.83
CA CYS A 21 5.04 -5.77 13.51
C CYS A 21 4.45 -6.42 12.26
N VAL A 22 3.14 -6.27 12.09
CA VAL A 22 2.44 -6.58 10.85
C VAL A 22 1.92 -5.27 10.27
N CYS A 23 2.27 -4.98 9.02
CA CYS A 23 1.69 -3.86 8.28
C CYS A 23 0.40 -4.29 7.60
N LYS A 24 -0.73 -3.70 7.99
CA LYS A 24 -2.01 -3.81 7.29
C LYS A 24 -2.10 -2.67 6.27
N ILE A 25 -2.19 -3.06 5.00
CA ILE A 25 -2.33 -2.14 3.87
C ILE A 25 -3.80 -2.08 3.46
N THR A 26 -4.41 -0.90 3.55
CA THR A 26 -5.76 -0.65 3.03
C THR A 26 -5.69 0.32 1.86
N MET A 27 -6.23 -0.06 0.71
CA MET A 27 -6.29 0.78 -0.48
C MET A 27 -7.74 1.10 -0.80
N ILE A 28 -8.08 2.38 -0.78
CA ILE A 28 -9.40 2.90 -1.12
C ILE A 28 -9.29 3.57 -2.48
N TRP A 29 -10.16 3.17 -3.41
CA TRP A 29 -10.14 3.71 -4.76
C TRP A 29 -11.54 3.87 -5.33
N GLU A 30 -11.71 4.89 -6.17
CA GLU A 30 -12.92 5.12 -6.96
C GLU A 30 -12.49 5.35 -8.42
N LYS A 31 -13.01 4.55 -9.34
CA LYS A 31 -12.77 4.74 -10.78
C LYS A 31 -13.43 6.04 -11.25
N ARG A 32 -12.82 6.74 -12.22
CA ARG A 32 -13.49 7.87 -12.88
C ARG A 32 -14.56 7.43 -13.87
N ASN A 33 -14.31 6.32 -14.54
CA ASN A 33 -15.20 5.68 -15.51
C ASN A 33 -14.84 4.19 -15.61
N ASP A 34 -15.66 3.41 -16.31
CA ASP A 34 -15.47 1.96 -16.45
C ASP A 34 -14.38 1.56 -17.47
N GLU A 35 -13.73 2.53 -18.12
CA GLU A 35 -12.68 2.28 -19.10
C GLU A 35 -11.36 1.84 -18.45
N PHE A 36 -11.18 2.14 -17.15
CA PHE A 36 -9.97 1.80 -16.41
C PHE A 36 -10.12 0.48 -15.62
N PRO A 37 -9.10 -0.41 -15.67
CA PRO A 37 -9.12 -1.64 -14.90
C PRO A 37 -8.99 -1.34 -13.40
N GLU A 38 -9.21 -2.36 -12.56
CA GLU A 38 -8.90 -2.23 -11.13
C GLU A 38 -7.41 -1.97 -10.90
N PRO A 39 -7.03 -1.13 -9.91
CA PRO A 39 -5.64 -0.71 -9.69
C PRO A 39 -4.79 -1.78 -8.97
N SER A 40 -4.91 -3.05 -9.35
CA SER A 40 -4.17 -4.16 -8.74
C SER A 40 -2.63 -3.98 -8.80
N ASN A 41 -2.13 -3.33 -9.85
CA ASN A 41 -0.71 -2.99 -9.97
C ASN A 41 -0.26 -1.97 -8.92
N TYR A 42 -1.14 -1.06 -8.49
CA TYR A 42 -0.82 -0.10 -7.43
C TYR A 42 -0.68 -0.82 -6.08
N MET A 43 -1.53 -1.82 -5.80
CA MET A 43 -1.40 -2.63 -4.59
C MET A 43 -0.06 -3.40 -4.56
N LYS A 44 0.38 -3.94 -5.70
CA LYS A 44 1.72 -4.58 -5.80
C LYS A 44 2.84 -3.58 -5.52
N PHE A 45 2.74 -2.38 -6.07
CA PHE A 45 3.71 -1.31 -5.84
C PHE A 45 3.78 -0.92 -4.35
N VAL A 46 2.64 -0.67 -3.70
CA VAL A 46 2.59 -0.32 -2.27
C VAL A 46 3.19 -1.44 -1.41
N LYS A 47 2.91 -2.70 -1.72
CA LYS A 47 3.51 -3.85 -1.03
C LYS A 47 5.04 -3.88 -1.18
N SER A 48 5.57 -3.65 -2.38
CA SER A 48 7.01 -3.58 -2.63
C SER A 48 7.64 -2.44 -1.82
N MET A 49 7.03 -1.26 -1.84
CA MET A 49 7.50 -0.10 -1.09
C MET A 49 7.56 -0.37 0.41
N VAL A 50 6.53 -1.01 0.99
CA VAL A 50 6.52 -1.36 2.42
C VAL A 50 7.62 -2.39 2.75
N ALA A 51 7.86 -3.37 1.87
CA ALA A 51 8.96 -4.32 2.06
C ALA A 51 10.34 -3.64 1.98
N ASP A 52 10.54 -2.72 1.03
CA ASP A 52 11.79 -1.96 0.90
C ASP A 52 12.03 -1.07 2.14
N MET A 53 10.98 -0.50 2.73
CA MET A 53 11.06 0.25 3.98
C MET A 53 11.48 -0.63 5.16
N ASP A 54 10.90 -1.82 5.29
CA ASP A 54 11.26 -2.79 6.34
C ASP A 54 12.75 -3.19 6.24
N ASP A 55 13.19 -3.54 5.03
CA ASP A 55 14.57 -3.84 4.69
C ASP A 55 15.53 -2.69 5.04
N HIS A 56 15.12 -1.45 4.79
CA HIS A 56 15.93 -0.27 5.06
C HIS A 56 16.05 0.01 6.56
N VAL A 57 14.93 -0.08 7.29
CA VAL A 57 14.89 0.16 8.74
C VAL A 57 15.70 -0.90 9.50
N LEU A 58 15.65 -2.16 9.07
CA LEU A 58 16.43 -3.24 9.69
C LEU A 58 17.95 -3.17 9.38
N LYS A 59 18.34 -2.42 8.34
CA LYS A 59 19.76 -2.19 7.98
C LYS A 59 20.35 -0.91 8.60
N ALA A 60 19.52 -0.08 9.25
CA ALA A 60 19.90 1.22 9.80
C ALA A 60 20.46 1.13 11.23
#